data_AF-A0A4W3H332-F1
#
_entry.id   AF-A0A4W3H332-F1
#
_cell.length_a   1.000
_cell.length_b   1.000
_cell.length_c   1.000
_cell.angle_alpha   90.00
_cell.angle_beta   90.00
_cell.angle_gamma   90.00
#
_symmetry.space_group_name_H-M   'P 1'
#
loop_
_entity.id
_entity.type
_entity.pdbx_description
1 polymer ?
#
loop_
_entity_poly.entity_id
_entity_poly.type
_entity_poly.pdbx_seq_one_letter_code
_entity_poly.pdbx_strand_id
1 'polypeptide(L)'
;MEISATLPSPSRPCTPDSLAVSQPDSLAVSQPDSVGVCQPGSVSVCQPDSLAVSQPDSLAVSQPDSVAVCQPGSVGVSQPDSVAVCQPGSVAVCQPDSVAVCQPGSVAVCQPGSVAVCQPGSVSVCQPGSVSVCQPGLVAMCQPGSVSPHGCFRGCRCVQISCCVRLQKCTVPKLYIGGTRY
;
A
#
# COMPACT_ATOMS: atom_id res chain seq x y z
N MET A 1 32.30 -8.58 4.35
CA MET A 1 31.11 -7.70 4.41
C MET A 1 30.99 -7.29 5.86
N GLU A 2 31.55 -6.12 6.17
CA GLU A 2 31.55 -5.56 7.52
C GLU A 2 30.11 -5.24 7.93
N ILE A 3 29.58 -6.03 8.86
CA ILE A 3 28.31 -5.76 9.53
C ILE A 3 28.65 -4.68 10.56
N SER A 4 28.77 -3.43 10.13
CA SER A 4 28.99 -2.31 11.05
C SER A 4 27.71 -2.06 11.85
N ALA A 5 27.57 -2.77 12.96
CA ALA A 5 26.62 -2.49 14.02
C ALA A 5 27.05 -1.18 14.70
N THR A 6 26.66 -0.06 14.12
CA THR A 6 26.89 1.25 14.75
C THR A 6 25.97 1.34 15.95
N LEU A 7 26.55 1.49 17.14
CA LEU A 7 25.87 1.55 18.43
C LEU A 7 24.64 2.47 18.39
N PRO A 8 23.44 2.01 18.79
CA PRO A 8 22.28 2.87 18.85
C PRO A 8 22.44 3.88 19.99
N SER A 9 22.18 5.15 19.67
CA SER A 9 21.93 6.19 20.66
C SER A 9 20.67 5.80 21.49
N PRO A 10 20.59 6.18 22.78
CA PRO A 10 19.72 5.53 23.75
C PRO A 10 18.30 6.06 23.64
N SER A 11 17.42 5.37 22.91
CA SER A 11 15.99 5.66 23.04
C SER A 11 15.03 4.48 22.89
N ARG A 12 15.46 3.21 22.81
CA ARG A 12 14.47 2.11 22.87
C ARG A 12 14.98 0.76 23.39
N PRO A 13 14.14 0.02 24.14
CA PRO A 13 14.46 -1.28 24.69
C PRO A 13 14.28 -2.34 23.60
N CYS A 14 15.34 -3.08 23.28
CA CYS A 14 15.24 -4.26 22.42
C CYS A 14 15.21 -5.51 23.31
N THR A 15 14.16 -6.33 23.14
CA THR A 15 14.05 -7.68 23.71
C THR A 15 14.61 -8.72 22.73
N PRO A 16 14.92 -9.96 23.17
CA PRO A 16 15.90 -10.84 22.52
C PRO A 16 15.64 -11.31 21.08
N ASP A 17 14.43 -11.19 20.51
CA ASP A 17 14.07 -11.82 19.22
C ASP A 17 13.63 -10.85 18.11
N SER A 18 13.78 -9.54 18.32
CA SER A 18 13.38 -8.49 17.36
C SER A 18 14.56 -7.97 16.52
N LEU A 19 14.35 -7.76 15.22
CA LEU A 19 15.35 -7.17 14.31
C LEU A 19 14.94 -5.75 13.93
N ALA A 20 15.67 -4.76 14.42
CA ALA A 20 15.47 -3.35 14.06
C ALA A 20 16.76 -2.77 13.46
N VAL A 21 16.70 -2.34 12.20
CA VAL A 21 17.79 -1.65 11.50
C VAL A 21 17.37 -0.22 11.21
N SER A 22 18.15 0.76 11.67
CA SER A 22 17.84 2.18 11.48
C SER A 22 19.11 2.96 11.19
N GLN A 23 19.05 3.84 10.19
CA GLN A 23 20.12 4.79 9.87
C GLN A 23 19.83 6.17 10.50
N PRO A 24 20.83 7.06 10.64
CA PRO A 24 20.62 8.39 11.20
C PRO A 24 19.47 9.16 10.51
N ASP A 25 18.79 10.02 11.28
CA ASP A 25 17.62 10.84 10.87
C ASP A 25 16.36 10.04 10.47
N SER A 26 16.24 8.78 10.89
CA SER A 26 15.04 7.94 10.69
C SER A 26 14.35 7.61 12.01
N LEU A 27 13.04 7.34 11.95
CA LEU A 27 12.23 6.93 13.11
C LEU A 27 11.77 5.48 12.94
N ALA A 28 12.36 4.58 13.73
CA ALA A 28 11.96 3.17 13.76
C ALA A 28 11.35 2.78 15.11
N VAL A 29 10.12 2.26 15.05
CA VAL A 29 9.39 1.74 16.20
C VAL A 29 9.04 0.26 16.01
N SER A 30 9.83 -0.66 16.58
CA SER A 30 9.57 -2.11 16.55
C SER A 30 9.20 -2.68 17.92
N GLN A 31 8.13 -3.47 18.01
CA GLN A 31 7.73 -4.27 19.18
C GLN A 31 8.43 -5.66 19.16
N PRO A 32 8.28 -6.51 20.20
CA PRO A 32 8.90 -7.85 20.22
C PRO A 32 8.53 -8.68 18.99
N ASP A 33 9.41 -9.59 18.58
CA ASP A 33 9.18 -10.55 17.48
C ASP A 33 8.85 -9.91 16.12
N SER A 34 9.24 -8.64 15.93
CA SER A 34 9.00 -7.89 14.70
C SER A 34 10.29 -7.56 13.94
N VAL A 35 10.15 -7.35 12.63
CA VAL A 35 11.24 -6.95 11.73
C VAL A 35 10.97 -5.55 11.20
N GLY A 36 11.83 -4.60 11.58
CA GLY A 36 11.76 -3.21 11.13
C GLY A 36 13.05 -2.80 10.42
N VAL A 37 12.93 -2.29 9.19
CA VAL A 37 14.05 -1.70 8.45
C VAL A 37 13.70 -0.27 8.05
N CYS A 38 14.54 0.67 8.50
CA CYS A 38 14.43 2.10 8.23
C CYS A 38 15.69 2.63 7.55
N GLN A 39 15.53 3.20 6.37
CA GLN A 39 16.55 4.03 5.71
C GLN A 39 16.46 5.50 6.19
N PRO A 40 17.47 6.35 5.90
CA PRO A 40 17.50 7.74 6.36
C PRO A 40 16.25 8.53 5.94
N GLY A 41 15.75 9.43 6.81
CA GLY A 41 14.59 10.27 6.52
C GLY A 41 13.25 9.52 6.44
N SER A 42 13.23 8.22 6.77
CA SER A 42 12.04 7.37 6.71
C SER A 42 11.44 7.09 8.09
N VAL A 43 10.19 6.62 8.10
CA VAL A 43 9.47 6.23 9.31
C VAL A 43 8.96 4.80 9.16
N SER A 44 9.37 3.89 10.05
CA SER A 44 8.80 2.54 10.14
C SER A 44 8.22 2.26 11.51
N VAL A 45 7.00 1.72 11.55
CA VAL A 45 6.36 1.25 12.79
C VAL A 45 5.93 -0.20 12.60
N CYS A 46 6.41 -1.09 13.47
CA CYS A 46 6.07 -2.51 13.53
C CYS A 46 5.47 -2.84 14.90
N GLN A 47 4.27 -3.39 14.90
CA GLN A 47 3.68 -4.11 16.03
C GLN A 47 4.22 -5.55 16.11
N PRO A 48 3.85 -6.37 17.14
CA PRO A 48 4.35 -7.74 17.27
C PRO A 48 4.11 -8.59 16.02
N ASP A 49 5.02 -9.52 15.74
CA ASP A 49 4.90 -10.49 14.62
C ASP A 49 4.72 -9.84 13.24
N SER A 50 5.19 -8.60 13.07
CA SER A 50 4.98 -7.81 11.85
C SER A 50 6.29 -7.42 11.18
N LEU A 51 6.19 -7.11 9.89
CA LEU A 51 7.33 -6.69 9.06
C LEU A 51 7.05 -5.31 8.47
N ALA A 52 7.92 -4.32 8.74
CA ALA A 52 7.88 -3.02 8.07
C ALA A 52 9.24 -2.67 7.47
N VAL A 53 9.25 -2.31 6.20
CA VAL A 53 10.44 -1.86 5.47
C VAL A 53 10.16 -0.51 4.85
N SER A 54 10.96 0.48 5.22
CA SER A 54 10.89 1.85 4.71
C SER A 54 12.21 2.25 4.06
N GLN A 55 12.16 2.50 2.76
CA GLN A 55 13.22 3.15 1.98
C GLN A 55 13.22 4.68 2.24
N PRO A 56 14.19 5.46 1.71
CA PRO A 56 14.30 6.89 2.01
C PRO A 56 13.02 7.67 1.75
N ASP A 57 12.72 8.63 2.63
CA ASP A 57 11.53 9.49 2.55
C ASP A 57 10.18 8.73 2.47
N SER A 58 10.14 7.51 3.00
CA SER A 58 8.93 6.67 2.99
C SER A 58 8.39 6.39 4.40
N LEU A 59 7.13 5.98 4.46
CA LEU A 59 6.44 5.65 5.70
C LEU A 59 5.82 4.25 5.60
N ALA A 60 6.27 3.32 6.43
CA ALA A 60 5.67 2.00 6.57
C ALA A 60 5.10 1.79 7.98
N VAL A 61 3.84 1.39 8.07
CA VAL A 61 3.19 1.03 9.34
C VAL A 61 2.59 -0.36 9.19
N SER A 62 3.04 -1.28 10.06
CA SER A 62 2.55 -2.65 10.14
C SER A 62 1.97 -2.90 11.54
N GLN A 63 0.68 -3.23 11.58
CA GLN A 63 -0.03 -3.79 12.74
C GLN A 63 0.33 -5.28 12.93
N PRO A 64 -0.18 -5.98 13.97
CA PRO A 64 0.17 -7.37 14.22
C PRO A 64 -0.05 -8.27 13.00
N ASP A 65 0.82 -9.27 12.82
CA ASP A 65 0.72 -10.26 11.73
C ASP A 65 0.62 -9.66 10.32
N SER A 66 1.18 -8.45 10.13
CA SER A 66 1.04 -7.69 8.89
C SER A 66 2.38 -7.29 8.28
N VAL A 67 2.34 -6.94 6.99
CA VAL A 67 3.52 -6.59 6.20
C VAL A 67 3.31 -5.26 5.50
N ALA A 68 4.24 -4.32 5.68
CA ALA A 68 4.28 -3.06 4.94
C ALA A 68 5.67 -2.83 4.33
N VAL A 69 5.74 -2.72 3.01
CA VAL A 69 6.99 -2.48 2.28
C VAL A 69 6.85 -1.24 1.42
N CYS A 70 7.70 -0.25 1.69
CA CYS A 70 7.65 1.07 1.06
C CYS A 70 8.98 1.40 0.39
N GLN A 71 8.92 1.62 -0.93
CA GLN A 71 10.00 2.19 -1.75
C GLN A 71 10.08 3.72 -1.56
N PRO A 72 11.08 4.42 -2.12
CA PRO A 72 11.29 5.84 -1.85
C PRO A 72 10.06 6.72 -2.10
N GLY A 73 9.78 7.64 -1.18
CA GLY A 73 8.67 8.58 -1.29
C GLY A 73 7.27 7.94 -1.27
N SER A 74 7.14 6.71 -0.74
CA SER A 74 5.88 5.97 -0.71
C SER A 74 5.33 5.79 0.72
N VAL A 75 4.05 5.46 0.81
CA VAL A 75 3.34 5.31 2.08
C VAL A 75 2.56 4.00 2.09
N GLY A 76 2.86 3.12 3.04
CA GLY A 76 2.20 1.84 3.22
C GLY A 76 1.68 1.69 4.64
N VAL A 77 0.40 1.37 4.75
CA VAL A 77 -0.24 1.07 6.03
C VAL A 77 -0.95 -0.27 5.93
N SER A 78 -0.57 -1.19 6.81
CA SER A 78 -1.16 -2.52 6.95
C SER A 78 -1.78 -2.67 8.33
N GLN A 79 -3.10 -2.88 8.35
CA GLN A 79 -3.85 -3.36 9.51
C GLN A 79 -3.57 -4.87 9.75
N PRO A 80 -4.12 -5.48 10.82
CA PRO A 80 -3.86 -6.88 11.12
C PRO A 80 -4.07 -7.82 9.93
N ASP A 81 -3.25 -8.86 9.82
CA ASP A 81 -3.35 -9.91 8.77
C ASP A 81 -3.35 -9.35 7.33
N SER A 82 -2.70 -8.20 7.13
CA SER A 82 -2.75 -7.47 5.86
C SER A 82 -1.38 -7.21 5.24
N VAL A 83 -1.38 -6.96 3.93
CA VAL A 83 -0.14 -6.73 3.17
C VAL A 83 -0.27 -5.47 2.33
N ALA A 84 0.66 -4.53 2.51
CA ALA A 84 0.80 -3.31 1.72
C ALA A 84 2.18 -3.25 1.07
N VAL A 85 2.23 -3.20 -0.26
CA VAL A 85 3.47 -3.06 -1.02
C VAL A 85 3.39 -1.83 -1.91
N CYS A 86 4.30 -0.89 -1.70
CA CYS A 86 4.34 0.39 -2.39
C CYS A 86 5.65 0.56 -3.17
N GLN A 87 5.53 0.74 -4.49
CA GLN A 87 6.60 1.23 -5.36
C GLN A 87 6.78 2.76 -5.22
N PRO A 88 7.81 3.39 -5.81
CA PRO A 88 8.10 4.80 -5.60
C PRO A 88 6.91 5.74 -5.84
N GLY A 89 6.70 6.68 -4.91
CA GLY A 89 5.63 7.69 -5.01
C GLY A 89 4.21 7.12 -4.97
N SER A 90 4.03 5.90 -4.46
CA SER A 90 2.72 5.24 -4.37
C SER A 90 2.20 5.17 -2.93
N VAL A 91 0.90 4.92 -2.79
CA VAL A 91 0.23 4.83 -1.49
C VAL A 91 -0.64 3.60 -1.40
N ALA A 92 -0.45 2.78 -0.37
CA ALA A 92 -1.30 1.64 -0.09
C ALA A 92 -1.84 1.70 1.34
N VAL A 93 -3.14 1.50 1.49
CA VAL A 93 -3.81 1.38 2.79
C VAL A 93 -4.66 0.11 2.80
N CYS A 94 -4.31 -0.82 3.68
CA CYS A 94 -5.03 -2.07 3.88
C CYS A 94 -5.74 -2.08 5.24
N GLN A 95 -7.05 -2.31 5.21
CA GLN A 95 -7.83 -2.79 6.36
C GLN A 95 -7.60 -4.30 6.58
N PRO A 96 -8.08 -4.90 7.70
CA PRO A 96 -7.80 -6.29 8.02
C PRO A 96 -8.03 -7.29 6.88
N ASP A 97 -7.25 -8.37 6.85
CA ASP A 97 -7.34 -9.44 5.84
C ASP A 97 -7.24 -8.94 4.38
N SER A 98 -6.53 -7.83 4.14
CA SER A 98 -6.50 -7.19 2.82
C SER A 98 -5.11 -7.08 2.23
N VAL A 99 -5.06 -7.03 0.90
CA VAL A 99 -3.81 -6.94 0.14
C VAL A 99 -3.86 -5.79 -0.83
N ALA A 100 -2.84 -4.93 -0.80
CA ALA A 100 -2.65 -3.85 -1.75
C ALA A 100 -1.24 -3.87 -2.32
N VAL A 101 -1.16 -3.84 -3.66
CA VAL A 101 0.09 -3.71 -4.39
C VAL A 101 0.00 -2.51 -5.31
N CYS A 102 0.86 -1.52 -5.08
CA CYS A 102 0.87 -0.27 -5.82
C CYS A 102 2.15 -0.13 -6.65
N GLN A 103 1.99 0.01 -7.97
CA GLN A 103 3.05 0.43 -8.89
C GLN A 103 3.31 1.94 -8.79
N PRO A 104 4.38 2.49 -9.43
CA PRO A 104 4.75 3.90 -9.26
C PRO A 104 3.61 4.89 -9.50
N GLY A 105 3.50 5.88 -8.61
CA GLY A 105 2.48 6.94 -8.70
C GLY A 105 1.02 6.45 -8.62
N SER A 106 0.79 5.27 -8.05
CA SER A 106 -0.56 4.71 -7.90
C SER A 106 -1.04 4.71 -6.44
N VAL A 107 -2.35 4.57 -6.26
CA VAL A 107 -2.98 4.57 -4.93
C VAL A 107 -3.95 3.40 -4.81
N ALA A 108 -3.83 2.62 -3.74
CA ALA A 108 -4.80 1.58 -3.39
C ALA A 108 -5.34 1.76 -1.98
N VAL A 109 -6.66 1.60 -1.85
CA VAL A 109 -7.34 1.51 -0.57
C VAL A 109 -8.19 0.25 -0.55
N CYS A 110 -7.85 -0.68 0.36
CA CYS A 110 -8.54 -1.94 0.51
C CYS A 110 -9.33 -1.97 1.82
N GLN A 111 -10.64 -2.19 1.73
CA GLN A 111 -11.50 -2.55 2.87
C GLN A 111 -11.37 -4.04 3.22
N PRO A 112 -11.90 -4.51 4.37
CA PRO A 112 -11.62 -5.86 4.85
C PRO A 112 -11.86 -6.99 3.83
N GLY A 113 -10.94 -7.96 3.78
CA GLY A 113 -11.04 -9.11 2.88
C GLY A 113 -10.98 -8.73 1.39
N SER A 114 -10.34 -7.61 1.05
CA SER A 114 -10.25 -7.15 -0.35
C SER A 114 -8.82 -7.11 -0.88
N VAL A 115 -8.70 -7.23 -2.20
CA VAL A 115 -7.42 -7.23 -2.89
C VAL A 115 -7.41 -6.15 -3.96
N ALA A 116 -6.35 -5.35 -3.99
CA ALA A 116 -6.12 -4.37 -5.03
C ALA A 116 -4.71 -4.45 -5.60
N VAL A 117 -4.63 -4.42 -6.92
CA VAL A 117 -3.38 -4.27 -7.66
C VAL A 117 -3.50 -3.05 -8.56
N CYS A 118 -2.70 -2.02 -8.29
CA CYS A 118 -2.70 -0.79 -9.07
C CYS A 118 -1.50 -0.74 -10.01
N GLN A 119 -1.77 -0.59 -11.30
CA GLN A 119 -0.76 -0.27 -12.31
C GLN A 119 -0.33 1.21 -12.22
N PRO A 120 0.77 1.62 -12.88
CA PRO A 120 1.29 2.98 -12.74
C PRO A 120 0.25 4.06 -13.02
N GLY A 121 0.22 5.09 -12.16
CA GLY A 121 -0.71 6.20 -12.30
C GLY A 121 -2.19 5.76 -12.28
N SER A 122 -2.55 4.76 -11.48
CA SER A 122 -3.94 4.35 -11.28
C SER A 122 -4.37 4.50 -9.82
N VAL A 123 -5.67 4.54 -9.59
CA VAL A 123 -6.25 4.62 -8.25
C VAL A 123 -7.30 3.53 -8.11
N SER A 124 -7.21 2.73 -7.05
CA SER A 124 -8.20 1.72 -6.71
C SER A 124 -8.77 1.95 -5.32
N VAL A 125 -10.08 1.73 -5.21
CA VAL A 125 -10.77 1.61 -3.93
C VAL A 125 -11.61 0.33 -3.96
N CYS A 126 -11.23 -0.63 -3.13
CA CYS A 126 -11.90 -1.92 -3.01
C CYS A 126 -12.80 -1.93 -1.77
N GLN A 127 -14.09 -2.21 -1.97
CA GLN A 127 -15.00 -2.51 -0.87
C GLN A 127 -14.82 -3.97 -0.38
N PRO A 128 -15.43 -4.37 0.75
CA PRO A 128 -15.18 -5.67 1.35
C PRO A 128 -15.44 -6.84 0.40
N GLY A 129 -14.57 -7.84 0.43
CA GLY A 129 -14.69 -9.04 -0.42
C GLY A 129 -14.55 -8.77 -1.92
N SER A 130 -13.96 -7.64 -2.32
CA SER A 130 -13.72 -7.32 -3.72
C SER A 130 -12.27 -7.54 -4.15
N VAL A 131 -12.07 -7.85 -5.42
CA VAL A 131 -10.74 -8.01 -6.02
C VAL A 131 -10.66 -7.10 -7.22
N SER A 132 -9.68 -6.19 -7.24
CA SER A 132 -9.48 -5.28 -8.36
C SER A 132 -8.05 -5.28 -8.87
N VAL A 133 -7.93 -5.19 -10.19
CA VAL A 133 -6.68 -4.86 -10.88
C VAL A 133 -6.97 -3.63 -11.70
N CYS A 134 -6.36 -2.51 -11.34
CA CYS A 134 -6.56 -1.22 -12.01
C CYS A 134 -5.53 -1.01 -13.09
N GLN A 135 -5.99 -0.77 -14.32
CA GLN A 135 -5.13 -0.43 -15.45
C GLN A 135 -4.56 0.99 -15.30
N PRO A 136 -3.44 1.29 -15.98
CA PRO A 136 -2.85 2.62 -15.96
C PRO A 136 -3.84 3.72 -16.34
N GLY A 137 -3.77 4.87 -15.67
CA GLY A 137 -4.59 6.02 -16.01
C GLY A 137 -6.08 5.89 -15.61
N LEU A 138 -6.46 4.85 -14.86
CA LEU A 138 -7.82 4.66 -14.37
C LEU A 138 -7.94 4.91 -12.87
N VAL A 139 -9.09 5.43 -12.49
CA VAL A 139 -9.64 5.32 -11.14
C VAL A 139 -10.68 4.22 -11.17
N ALA A 140 -10.61 3.20 -10.31
CA ALA A 140 -11.65 2.21 -10.14
C ALA A 140 -12.17 2.17 -8.70
N MET A 141 -13.49 2.04 -8.56
CA MET A 141 -14.16 1.77 -7.30
C MET A 141 -14.94 0.47 -7.42
N CYS A 142 -14.55 -0.55 -6.68
CA CYS A 142 -15.19 -1.86 -6.70
C CYS A 142 -16.20 -2.01 -5.58
N GLN A 143 -17.40 -2.47 -5.93
CA GLN A 143 -18.47 -2.78 -4.98
C GLN A 143 -18.19 -4.09 -4.24
N PRO A 144 -18.87 -4.36 -3.12
CA PRO A 144 -18.67 -5.58 -2.36
C PRO A 144 -18.89 -6.83 -3.21
N GLY A 145 -18.04 -7.83 -3.06
CA GLY A 145 -18.14 -9.10 -3.80
C GLY A 145 -17.84 -9.02 -5.30
N SER A 146 -17.32 -7.89 -5.80
CA SER A 146 -16.96 -7.75 -7.22
C SER A 146 -15.54 -8.19 -7.51
N VAL A 147 -15.32 -8.75 -8.71
CA VAL A 147 -14.00 -9.15 -9.20
C VAL A 147 -13.77 -8.46 -10.54
N SER A 148 -12.69 -7.68 -10.63
CA SER A 148 -12.34 -6.86 -11.79
C SER A 148 -10.88 -7.08 -12.18
N PRO A 149 -10.58 -8.12 -12.97
CA PRO A 149 -9.21 -8.55 -13.23
C PRO A 149 -8.44 -7.65 -14.22
N HIS A 150 -9.10 -6.71 -14.91
CA HIS A 150 -8.48 -5.85 -15.93
C HIS A 150 -9.06 -4.42 -15.93
N GLY A 151 -9.51 -3.92 -14.80
CA GLY A 151 -10.39 -2.76 -14.74
C GLY A 151 -11.83 -3.12 -15.13
N CYS A 152 -12.67 -2.09 -15.30
CA CYS A 152 -14.14 -2.11 -15.22
C CYS A 152 -14.85 -3.38 -15.71
N PHE A 153 -15.09 -4.28 -14.76
CA PHE A 153 -16.02 -5.39 -14.90
C PHE A 153 -17.23 -5.16 -13.97
N ARG A 154 -18.29 -5.95 -14.15
CA ARG A 154 -19.57 -5.85 -13.42
C ARG A 154 -19.32 -5.64 -11.91
N GLY A 155 -19.81 -4.52 -11.38
CA GLY A 155 -19.65 -4.15 -9.97
C GLY A 155 -18.53 -3.16 -9.67
N CYS A 156 -17.69 -2.77 -10.63
CA CYS A 156 -16.72 -1.68 -10.46
C CYS A 156 -17.07 -0.46 -11.34
N ARG A 157 -16.97 0.74 -10.77
CA ARG A 157 -17.08 2.01 -11.51
C ARG A 157 -15.69 2.54 -11.80
N CYS A 158 -15.39 2.85 -13.06
CA CYS A 158 -14.08 3.34 -13.45
C CYS A 158 -14.17 4.59 -14.30
N VAL A 159 -13.23 5.50 -14.07
CA VAL A 159 -13.11 6.77 -14.78
C VAL A 159 -11.66 6.95 -15.21
N GLN A 160 -11.46 7.47 -16.43
CA GLN A 160 -10.14 7.86 -16.91
C GLN A 160 -9.65 9.09 -16.16
N ILE A 161 -8.41 9.06 -15.64
CA ILE A 161 -7.81 10.16 -14.88
C ILE A 161 -7.70 11.44 -15.72
N SER A 162 -7.44 11.30 -17.03
CA SER A 162 -7.46 12.41 -17.99
C SER A 162 -8.82 13.13 -18.04
N CYS A 163 -9.91 12.44 -17.72
CA CYS A 163 -11.26 13.01 -17.65
C CYS A 163 -11.52 13.75 -16.33
N CYS A 164 -10.91 13.31 -15.23
CA CYS A 164 -11.09 13.89 -13.89
C CYS A 164 -10.38 15.26 -13.72
N VAL A 165 -9.20 15.47 -14.31
CA VAL A 165 -8.42 16.71 -14.12
C VAL A 165 -9.07 17.93 -14.81
N ARG A 166 -9.98 17.72 -15.76
CA ARG A 166 -10.54 18.80 -16.60
C ARG A 166 -12.00 19.19 -16.31
N LEU A 167 -12.67 18.63 -15.31
CA LEU A 167 -14.12 18.81 -15.17
C LEU A 167 -14.60 19.06 -13.73
N GLN A 168 -14.84 20.34 -13.44
CA GLN A 168 -15.87 20.85 -12.50
C GLN A 168 -17.32 20.57 -13.00
N LYS A 169 -17.46 19.75 -14.06
CA LYS A 169 -18.71 19.34 -14.71
C LYS A 169 -18.56 17.94 -15.31
N CYS A 170 -18.50 16.90 -14.48
CA CYS A 170 -18.67 15.54 -15.01
C CYS A 170 -20.15 15.31 -15.35
N THR A 171 -20.58 15.80 -16.51
CA THR A 171 -21.65 15.14 -17.26
C THR A 171 -21.11 13.79 -17.66
N VAL A 172 -21.72 12.72 -17.15
CA VAL A 172 -21.41 11.29 -17.35
C VAL A 172 -20.63 11.05 -18.65
N PRO A 173 -19.28 10.98 -18.62
CA PRO A 173 -18.57 10.61 -19.83
C PRO A 173 -18.80 9.12 -20.01
N LYS A 174 -19.33 8.76 -21.19
CA LYS A 174 -19.62 7.40 -21.68
C LYS A 174 -19.24 6.29 -20.71
N LEU A 175 -20.27 5.74 -20.04
CA LEU A 175 -20.20 4.43 -19.40
C LEU A 175 -19.47 3.48 -20.36
N TYR A 176 -18.22 3.13 -20.06
CA TYR A 176 -17.53 2.05 -20.76
C TYR A 176 -18.14 0.75 -20.24
N ILE A 177 -19.35 0.45 -20.69
CA ILE A 177 -19.87 -0.91 -20.67
C ILE A 177 -19.07 -1.62 -21.74
N GLY A 178 -18.04 -2.35 -21.33
CA GLY A 178 -17.24 -3.18 -22.23
C GLY A 178 -18.16 -4.10 -23.01
N GLY A 179 -18.42 -3.73 -24.26
CA GLY A 179 -19.15 -4.54 -25.21
C GLY A 179 -18.32 -5.79 -25.52
N THR A 180 -19.00 -6.92 -25.45
CA THR A 180 -18.53 -8.22 -25.91
C THR A 180 -17.98 -8.14 -27.34
N ARG A 181 -16.73 -8.59 -27.53
CA ARG A 181 -16.18 -9.25 -28.73
C ARG A 181 -14.95 -10.02 -28.23
N TYR A 182 -14.82 -11.34 -28.28
CA TYR A 182 -15.52 -12.44 -28.93
C TYR A 182 -15.80 -13.55 -27.91
#